data_AF-A0A835UQZ9-F1
#
_entry.id   AF-A0A835UQZ9-F1
#
_cell.length_a   1.000
_cell.length_b   1.000
_cell.length_c   1.000
_cell.angle_alpha   90.00
_cell.angle_beta   90.00
_cell.angle_gamma   90.00
#
_symmetry.space_group_name_H-M   'P 1'
#
loop_
_entity.id
_entity.type
_entity.pdbx_description
1 polymer ?
#
loop_
_entity_poly.entity_id
_entity_poly.type
_entity_poly.pdbx_seq_one_letter_code
_entity_poly.pdbx_strand_id
1 'polypeptide(L)'
;MERNQGRTLRRQAVRSHHRRRRNHGSATAYEAAKLGKKVLLFEQFDLLHCLGSSHGESCTIRATYPESYYPPMVLESFRLWESAQSAAGYRVLVPTPQLDLGPGNNLSLQFSIRNCGPNFVDARVTGGKELPIQPLHTFIWYWKIKDGYKSAMSASAGFPTFASYGVPYIYGTPSMEFPGLIKIALHGGRACDPDRRDWSGDGGEMVRQVTDWIERVMPDRIVTSGGPVISQACMYSMTPDEDYVIDFIGGEFGNDVVVAGGFSGHGFKMGPLVGKILVEMAFDGEATTLTRIGVDVKALFGLGRFAENSKGNVKEFEDQVV
;
A
#
# COMPACT_ATOMS: atom_id res chain seq x y z
N MET A 1 63.84 19.71 -2.74
CA MET A 1 63.53 18.49 -1.95
C MET A 1 62.03 18.43 -1.72
N GLU A 2 61.48 17.23 -1.62
CA GLU A 2 60.03 17.00 -1.51
C GLU A 2 59.56 16.99 -0.04
N ARG A 3 58.30 17.40 0.18
CA ARG A 3 57.22 16.71 0.92
C ARG A 3 56.09 17.72 1.13
N ASN A 4 55.02 17.69 0.34
CA ASN A 4 53.92 16.70 0.36
C ASN A 4 53.09 16.72 1.66
N GLN A 5 51.96 17.42 1.62
CA GLN A 5 50.76 17.04 2.39
C GLN A 5 49.50 17.68 1.77
N GLY A 6 48.84 16.94 0.87
CA GLY A 6 47.57 17.36 0.28
C GLY A 6 46.40 17.17 1.26
N ARG A 7 45.72 18.26 1.65
CA ARG A 7 44.46 18.18 2.41
C ARG A 7 43.27 17.91 1.48
N THR A 8 43.07 16.65 1.13
CA THR A 8 41.85 16.19 0.45
C THR A 8 40.64 16.41 1.36
N LEU A 9 39.74 17.32 0.97
CA LEU A 9 38.45 17.55 1.64
C LEU A 9 37.54 16.31 1.49
N ARG A 10 37.70 15.34 2.40
CA ARG A 10 36.79 14.20 2.54
C ARG A 10 35.39 14.71 2.90
N ARG A 11 34.48 14.77 1.92
CA ARG A 11 33.04 14.93 2.17
C ARG A 11 32.58 13.80 3.09
N GLN A 12 32.27 14.11 4.34
CA GLN A 12 31.57 13.17 5.24
C GLN A 12 30.12 13.01 4.77
N ALA A 13 29.91 12.10 3.82
CA ALA A 13 28.58 11.66 3.44
C ALA A 13 27.99 10.79 4.57
N VAL A 14 27.33 11.43 5.54
CA VAL A 14 26.55 10.75 6.57
C VAL A 14 25.39 10.02 5.88
N ARG A 15 25.58 8.74 5.58
CA ARG A 15 24.55 7.89 4.94
C ARG A 15 23.49 7.48 5.97
N SER A 16 22.52 8.34 6.23
CA SER A 16 21.26 7.95 6.87
C SER A 16 20.52 6.95 5.98
N HIS A 17 20.42 5.69 6.43
CA HIS A 17 19.79 4.60 5.67
C HIS A 17 18.26 4.56 5.91
N HIS A 18 17.58 5.69 5.72
CA HIS A 18 16.12 5.81 5.90
C HIS A 18 15.50 6.37 4.62
N ARG A 19 15.00 5.48 3.74
CA ARG A 19 14.45 5.84 2.41
C ARG A 19 12.94 5.59 2.37
N ARG A 20 12.20 6.46 3.07
CA ARG A 20 10.72 6.50 3.12
C ARG A 20 10.17 6.95 1.78
N ARG A 21 9.09 6.34 1.26
CA ARG A 21 8.79 6.42 -0.19
C ARG A 21 7.54 7.23 -0.49
N ARG A 22 7.47 7.75 -1.73
CA ARG A 22 6.21 8.00 -2.44
C ARG A 22 5.93 6.78 -3.32
N ASN A 23 4.67 6.55 -3.69
CA ASN A 23 4.28 5.38 -4.47
C ASN A 23 4.01 5.72 -5.96
N HIS A 24 2.73 5.87 -6.32
CA HIS A 24 2.20 5.93 -7.68
C HIS A 24 2.88 6.96 -8.60
N GLY A 25 2.85 8.26 -8.27
CA GLY A 25 3.40 9.32 -9.13
C GLY A 25 4.92 9.20 -9.38
N SER A 26 5.68 8.71 -8.39
CA SER A 26 7.11 8.43 -8.55
C SER A 26 7.41 7.21 -9.41
N ALA A 27 6.59 6.15 -9.34
CA ALA A 27 6.73 4.98 -10.21
C ALA A 27 6.39 5.32 -11.67
N THR A 28 5.36 6.15 -11.87
CA THR A 28 4.96 6.71 -13.17
C THR A 28 6.08 7.47 -13.83
N ALA A 29 6.70 8.40 -13.08
CA ALA A 29 7.82 9.20 -13.59
C ALA A 29 9.05 8.34 -13.94
N TYR A 30 9.28 7.26 -13.19
CA TYR A 30 10.35 6.29 -13.47
C TYR A 30 10.08 5.47 -14.75
N GLU A 31 8.86 4.95 -14.94
CA GLU A 31 8.52 4.19 -16.16
C GLU A 31 8.50 5.08 -17.42
N ALA A 32 7.93 6.30 -17.34
CA ALA A 32 7.99 7.26 -18.44
C ALA A 32 9.44 7.67 -18.79
N ALA A 33 10.32 7.86 -17.79
CA ALA A 33 11.73 8.15 -18.01
C ALA A 33 12.50 6.98 -18.65
N LYS A 34 12.17 5.72 -18.31
CA LYS A 34 12.74 4.52 -18.97
C LYS A 34 12.42 4.46 -20.47
N LEU A 35 11.26 4.99 -20.88
CA LEU A 35 10.87 5.13 -22.29
C LEU A 35 11.48 6.38 -22.97
N GLY A 36 12.45 7.05 -22.34
CA GLY A 36 13.13 8.23 -22.90
C GLY A 36 12.26 9.49 -22.96
N LYS A 37 11.06 9.48 -22.34
CA LYS A 37 10.16 10.63 -22.31
C LYS A 37 10.73 11.72 -21.40
N LYS A 38 10.48 13.00 -21.72
CA LYS A 38 10.74 14.11 -20.79
C LYS A 38 9.57 14.20 -19.80
N VAL A 39 9.87 14.21 -18.50
CA VAL A 39 8.87 14.14 -17.43
C VAL A 39 9.14 15.22 -16.38
N LEU A 40 8.09 15.82 -15.85
CA LEU A 40 8.12 16.72 -14.69
C LEU A 40 7.16 16.19 -13.62
N LEU A 41 7.64 16.02 -12.39
CA LEU A 41 6.86 15.49 -11.28
C LEU A 41 6.65 16.57 -10.22
N PHE A 42 5.40 17.01 -10.05
CA PHE A 42 5.00 17.90 -8.97
C PHE A 42 4.53 17.11 -7.74
N GLU A 43 5.00 17.55 -6.57
CA GLU A 43 4.63 17.10 -5.23
C GLU A 43 4.41 18.33 -4.34
N GLN A 44 3.49 18.24 -3.37
CA GLN A 44 3.16 19.34 -2.44
C GLN A 44 4.19 19.50 -1.32
N PHE A 45 4.91 18.43 -0.99
CA PHE A 45 5.84 18.33 0.13
C PHE A 45 7.24 17.88 -0.33
N ASP A 46 8.20 17.93 0.61
CA ASP A 46 9.52 17.37 0.41
C ASP A 46 9.51 15.88 0.03
N LEU A 47 10.57 15.45 -0.66
CA LEU A 47 10.75 14.04 -0.96
C LEU A 47 10.84 13.26 0.37
N LEU A 48 10.17 12.11 0.44
CA LEU A 48 10.20 11.19 1.59
C LEU A 48 9.47 11.70 2.87
N HIS A 49 8.58 12.70 2.74
CA HIS A 49 7.75 13.25 3.81
C HIS A 49 6.82 12.23 4.51
N CYS A 50 6.36 12.56 5.72
CA CYS A 50 5.45 11.74 6.53
C CYS A 50 3.98 12.21 6.53
N LEU A 51 3.57 13.04 5.56
CA LEU A 51 2.23 13.68 5.55
C LEU A 51 1.24 13.00 4.57
N GLY A 52 1.66 11.96 3.85
CA GLY A 52 0.83 11.18 2.92
C GLY A 52 0.76 9.69 3.26
N SER A 53 0.05 8.90 2.46
CA SER A 53 -0.29 7.48 2.74
C SER A 53 0.83 6.45 2.47
N SER A 54 2.09 6.86 2.36
CA SER A 54 3.22 5.99 1.96
C SER A 54 4.44 6.01 2.90
N HIS A 55 4.25 6.52 4.13
CA HIS A 55 5.22 6.43 5.22
C HIS A 55 5.10 5.09 6.00
N GLY A 56 5.98 4.91 7.00
CA GLY A 56 6.32 3.59 7.56
C GLY A 56 7.59 3.05 6.90
N GLU A 57 8.25 2.06 7.50
CA GLU A 57 9.49 1.48 6.94
C GLU A 57 9.20 0.22 6.09
N SER A 58 8.03 -0.42 6.24
CA SER A 58 7.56 -1.49 5.33
C SER A 58 6.04 -1.48 5.05
N CYS A 59 5.67 -2.00 3.88
CA CYS A 59 4.29 -2.26 3.47
C CYS A 59 4.16 -3.72 3.01
N THR A 60 2.97 -4.32 3.17
CA THR A 60 2.72 -5.72 2.82
C THR A 60 2.53 -5.91 1.33
N ILE A 61 3.05 -7.02 0.79
CA ILE A 61 2.77 -7.46 -0.59
C ILE A 61 2.40 -8.95 -0.58
N ARG A 62 1.16 -9.25 -0.99
CA ARG A 62 0.54 -10.59 -1.00
C ARG A 62 -0.30 -10.75 -2.26
N ALA A 63 -0.40 -11.97 -2.78
CA ALA A 63 -1.18 -12.32 -3.98
C ALA A 63 -2.55 -12.96 -3.67
N THR A 64 -2.88 -13.14 -2.38
CA THR A 64 -4.16 -13.61 -1.87
C THR A 64 -5.16 -12.46 -1.77
N TYR A 65 -6.34 -12.57 -2.40
CA TYR A 65 -7.38 -11.52 -2.40
C TYR A 65 -8.79 -12.08 -2.68
N PRO A 66 -9.85 -11.63 -1.96
CA PRO A 66 -11.24 -12.06 -2.20
C PRO A 66 -11.83 -11.68 -3.56
N GLU A 67 -11.27 -10.69 -4.24
CA GLU A 67 -11.74 -10.18 -5.53
C GLU A 67 -10.86 -10.72 -6.68
N SER A 68 -11.44 -11.45 -7.64
CA SER A 68 -10.70 -12.25 -8.64
C SER A 68 -9.86 -11.46 -9.64
N TYR A 69 -10.11 -10.16 -9.79
CA TYR A 69 -9.27 -9.28 -10.60
C TYR A 69 -8.10 -8.69 -9.82
N TYR A 70 -8.10 -8.64 -8.49
CA TYR A 70 -6.84 -8.47 -7.74
C TYR A 70 -5.98 -9.73 -7.86
N PRO A 71 -6.52 -10.79 -8.51
CA PRO A 71 -5.81 -11.72 -9.42
C PRO A 71 -5.69 -11.76 -10.98
N PRO A 72 -5.26 -10.75 -11.82
CA PRO A 72 -4.02 -10.96 -12.72
C PRO A 72 -2.56 -10.26 -12.92
N MET A 73 -1.70 -9.28 -12.45
CA MET A 73 -1.11 -8.47 -11.29
C MET A 73 -0.07 -9.17 -10.39
N VAL A 74 0.07 -8.72 -9.11
CA VAL A 74 1.09 -8.85 -8.03
C VAL A 74 2.36 -9.65 -8.31
N LEU A 75 2.33 -10.82 -8.94
CA LEU A 75 3.53 -11.43 -9.53
C LEU A 75 4.18 -10.50 -10.58
N GLU A 76 3.42 -9.66 -11.28
CA GLU A 76 3.95 -8.62 -12.18
C GLU A 76 4.46 -7.37 -11.43
N SER A 77 3.83 -6.94 -10.33
CA SER A 77 4.41 -5.91 -9.44
C SER A 77 5.65 -6.42 -8.74
N PHE A 78 5.71 -7.71 -8.36
CA PHE A 78 6.91 -8.38 -7.90
C PHE A 78 8.01 -8.31 -8.97
N ARG A 79 7.75 -8.73 -10.23
CA ARG A 79 8.71 -8.58 -11.36
C ARG A 79 9.21 -7.15 -11.55
N LEU A 80 8.32 -6.16 -11.44
CA LEU A 80 8.66 -4.75 -11.58
C LEU A 80 9.41 -4.20 -10.34
N TRP A 81 9.10 -4.68 -9.12
CA TRP A 81 9.87 -4.40 -7.90
C TRP A 81 11.26 -5.04 -7.94
N GLU A 82 11.41 -6.25 -8.48
CA GLU A 82 12.70 -6.90 -8.74
C GLU A 82 13.52 -6.12 -9.78
N SER A 83 12.86 -5.65 -10.85
CA SER A 83 13.49 -4.80 -11.87
C SER A 83 13.96 -3.47 -11.28
N ALA A 84 13.12 -2.81 -10.48
CA ALA A 84 13.45 -1.58 -9.76
C ALA A 84 14.56 -1.81 -8.71
N GLN A 85 14.57 -2.97 -8.03
CA GLN A 85 15.62 -3.38 -7.09
C GLN A 85 16.99 -3.49 -7.77
N SER A 86 17.01 -4.13 -8.95
CA SER A 86 18.21 -4.29 -9.77
C SER A 86 18.76 -2.92 -10.20
N ALA A 87 17.90 -2.06 -10.77
CA ALA A 87 18.26 -0.71 -11.20
C ALA A 87 18.68 0.21 -10.04
N ALA A 88 18.10 0.04 -8.85
CA ALA A 88 18.37 0.86 -7.67
C ALA A 88 19.70 0.50 -6.97
N GLY A 89 20.19 -0.74 -7.12
CA GLY A 89 21.46 -1.20 -6.53
C GLY A 89 21.42 -1.48 -5.01
N TYR A 90 20.23 -1.60 -4.42
CA TYR A 90 20.04 -2.01 -3.03
C TYR A 90 18.71 -2.75 -2.86
N ARG A 91 18.61 -3.62 -1.85
CA ARG A 91 17.39 -4.40 -1.58
C ARG A 91 16.23 -3.47 -1.20
N VAL A 92 15.14 -3.54 -1.96
CA VAL A 92 13.89 -2.78 -1.75
C VAL A 92 12.68 -3.68 -1.46
N LEU A 93 12.81 -4.99 -1.73
CA LEU A 93 11.85 -6.05 -1.43
C LEU A 93 12.50 -7.06 -0.49
N VAL A 94 11.80 -7.45 0.58
CA VAL A 94 12.24 -8.49 1.52
C VAL A 94 11.25 -9.65 1.42
N PRO A 95 11.65 -10.85 0.96
CA PRO A 95 10.73 -11.98 0.86
C PRO A 95 10.42 -12.51 2.26
N THR A 96 9.13 -12.60 2.59
CA THR A 96 8.58 -13.26 3.79
C THR A 96 7.43 -14.16 3.38
N PRO A 97 7.19 -15.30 4.04
CA PRO A 97 5.95 -16.06 3.85
C PRO A 97 4.72 -15.18 4.14
N GLN A 98 3.59 -15.49 3.50
CA GLN A 98 2.27 -14.97 3.86
C GLN A 98 1.49 -16.08 4.57
N LEU A 99 0.74 -15.73 5.62
CA LEU A 99 -0.25 -16.63 6.23
C LEU A 99 -1.57 -15.89 6.41
N ASP A 100 -2.61 -16.41 5.75
CA ASP A 100 -3.99 -15.98 5.91
C ASP A 100 -4.78 -17.10 6.61
N LEU A 101 -5.67 -16.75 7.53
CA LEU A 101 -6.37 -17.72 8.39
C LEU A 101 -7.77 -17.25 8.81
N GLY A 102 -8.67 -18.19 9.10
CA GLY A 102 -10.05 -17.93 9.50
C GLY A 102 -10.91 -19.20 9.53
N PRO A 103 -12.21 -19.10 9.88
CA PRO A 103 -13.15 -20.21 9.84
C PRO A 103 -13.29 -20.82 8.45
N GLY A 104 -13.44 -22.14 8.35
CA GLY A 104 -13.51 -22.85 7.05
C GLY A 104 -14.71 -22.48 6.17
N ASN A 105 -15.73 -21.83 6.73
CA ASN A 105 -16.91 -21.31 6.04
C ASN A 105 -16.85 -19.78 5.77
N ASN A 106 -15.77 -19.08 6.13
CA ASN A 106 -15.64 -17.65 5.84
C ASN A 106 -15.44 -17.42 4.34
N LEU A 107 -16.36 -16.66 3.73
CA LEU A 107 -16.39 -16.45 2.28
C LEU A 107 -15.12 -15.71 1.81
N SER A 108 -14.72 -14.63 2.46
CA SER A 108 -13.55 -13.83 2.09
C SER A 108 -12.25 -14.66 2.06
N LEU A 109 -12.09 -15.63 2.97
CA LEU A 109 -10.99 -16.61 2.95
C LEU A 109 -11.13 -17.63 1.81
N GLN A 110 -12.33 -18.19 1.60
CA GLN A 110 -12.58 -19.14 0.49
C GLN A 110 -12.30 -18.51 -0.88
N PHE A 111 -12.74 -17.27 -1.11
CA PHE A 111 -12.42 -16.54 -2.34
C PHE A 111 -10.95 -16.12 -2.41
N SER A 112 -10.32 -15.74 -1.29
CA SER A 112 -8.86 -15.52 -1.25
C SER A 112 -8.05 -16.73 -1.72
N ILE A 113 -8.47 -17.94 -1.36
CA ILE A 113 -7.88 -19.21 -1.84
C ILE A 113 -8.19 -19.41 -3.33
N ARG A 114 -9.46 -19.22 -3.73
CA ARG A 114 -9.97 -19.49 -5.08
C ARG A 114 -9.34 -18.62 -6.18
N ASN A 115 -8.93 -17.41 -5.84
CA ASN A 115 -8.55 -16.42 -6.83
C ASN A 115 -7.05 -16.38 -7.18
N CYS A 116 -6.14 -16.91 -6.35
CA CYS A 116 -4.70 -16.60 -6.30
C CYS A 116 -3.86 -16.53 -7.61
N GLY A 117 -4.00 -15.42 -8.34
CA GLY A 117 -2.90 -14.62 -8.90
C GLY A 117 -3.18 -13.76 -10.15
N PRO A 118 -2.74 -12.45 -10.20
CA PRO A 118 -2.52 -11.47 -9.07
C PRO A 118 -2.87 -9.89 -9.16
N ASN A 119 -3.63 -9.25 -10.11
CA ASN A 119 -4.16 -7.79 -10.30
C ASN A 119 -3.80 -6.45 -9.56
N PHE A 120 -3.49 -5.28 -10.22
CA PHE A 120 -3.66 -3.84 -9.78
C PHE A 120 -3.68 -2.76 -10.94
N VAL A 121 -3.65 -1.40 -10.68
CA VAL A 121 -4.27 -0.35 -11.57
C VAL A 121 -3.85 1.19 -11.44
N ASP A 122 -3.66 1.94 -12.56
CA ASP A 122 -3.87 3.40 -13.00
C ASP A 122 -3.62 4.76 -12.17
N ALA A 123 -4.21 5.95 -12.56
CA ALA A 123 -3.62 7.31 -12.81
C ALA A 123 -3.70 8.61 -11.88
N ARG A 124 -3.95 9.85 -12.43
CA ARG A 124 -3.90 11.20 -11.76
C ARG A 124 -4.63 12.44 -12.44
N VAL A 125 -5.68 12.98 -11.78
CA VAL A 125 -6.67 14.07 -12.13
C VAL A 125 -6.23 15.38 -12.87
N THR A 126 -7.13 15.90 -13.72
CA THR A 126 -7.47 17.35 -13.93
C THR A 126 -9.01 17.53 -13.98
N GLY A 127 -9.55 18.75 -13.92
CA GLY A 127 -10.98 19.03 -14.16
C GLY A 127 -11.92 18.38 -13.14
N GLY A 128 -12.17 19.08 -12.03
CA GLY A 128 -12.75 18.50 -10.80
C GLY A 128 -14.14 17.86 -10.90
N LYS A 129 -14.23 16.63 -11.42
CA LYS A 129 -15.17 15.64 -10.88
C LYS A 129 -14.85 15.46 -9.40
N GLU A 130 -15.84 15.59 -8.53
CA GLU A 130 -15.73 15.03 -7.19
C GLU A 130 -15.62 13.52 -7.32
N LEU A 131 -14.44 12.98 -7.02
CA LEU A 131 -14.24 11.55 -6.94
C LEU A 131 -14.89 11.06 -5.63
N PRO A 132 -15.67 9.97 -5.64
CA PRO A 132 -16.26 9.43 -4.41
C PRO A 132 -15.15 8.77 -3.58
N ILE A 133 -14.40 9.58 -2.84
CA ILE A 133 -13.23 9.19 -2.06
C ILE A 133 -13.34 9.83 -0.67
N GLN A 134 -13.56 9.01 0.35
CA GLN A 134 -13.51 9.43 1.76
C GLN A 134 -12.13 9.14 2.35
N PRO A 135 -11.35 10.15 2.76
CA PRO A 135 -10.13 9.91 3.51
C PRO A 135 -10.43 9.38 4.91
N LEU A 136 -9.71 8.34 5.35
CA LEU A 136 -9.76 7.83 6.72
C LEU A 136 -8.43 8.07 7.43
N HIS A 137 -8.48 8.61 8.65
CA HIS A 137 -7.38 8.58 9.59
C HIS A 137 -7.32 7.18 10.22
N THR A 138 -6.27 6.45 9.87
CA THR A 138 -5.95 5.11 10.40
C THR A 138 -4.60 5.13 11.11
N PHE A 139 -4.25 4.07 11.83
CA PHE A 139 -3.06 4.00 12.67
C PHE A 139 -2.29 2.70 12.47
N ILE A 140 -0.97 2.80 12.55
CA ILE A 140 -0.04 1.67 12.55
C ILE A 140 0.59 1.55 13.93
N TRP A 141 0.53 0.36 14.53
CA TRP A 141 1.07 0.11 15.87
C TRP A 141 2.20 -0.91 15.88
N TYR A 142 3.19 -0.66 16.72
CA TYR A 142 4.33 -1.55 16.94
C TYR A 142 4.34 -2.04 18.38
N TRP A 143 4.10 -3.33 18.55
CA TRP A 143 3.87 -3.98 19.84
C TRP A 143 5.13 -4.70 20.32
N LYS A 144 5.41 -4.67 21.62
CA LYS A 144 6.61 -5.30 22.19
C LYS A 144 6.49 -6.82 22.16
N ILE A 145 7.42 -7.49 21.49
CA ILE A 145 7.52 -8.95 21.50
C ILE A 145 8.15 -9.38 22.84
N LYS A 146 7.57 -10.37 23.53
CA LYS A 146 8.13 -10.95 24.75
C LYS A 146 9.48 -11.60 24.45
N ASP A 147 10.44 -11.47 25.36
CA ASP A 147 11.86 -11.68 25.06
C ASP A 147 12.20 -13.04 24.45
N GLY A 148 11.55 -14.12 24.89
CA GLY A 148 11.74 -15.48 24.32
C GLY A 148 11.28 -15.66 22.87
N TYR A 149 10.45 -14.76 22.33
CA TYR A 149 9.89 -14.87 20.97
C TYR A 149 10.52 -13.90 19.95
N LYS A 150 11.35 -12.94 20.40
CA LYS A 150 11.92 -11.88 19.54
C LYS A 150 12.61 -12.40 18.28
N SER A 151 13.40 -13.47 18.40
CA SER A 151 14.07 -14.09 17.25
C SER A 151 13.06 -14.80 16.33
N ALA A 152 12.21 -15.64 16.90
CA ALA A 152 11.22 -16.45 16.17
C ALA A 152 10.11 -15.65 15.48
N MET A 153 9.92 -14.37 15.84
CA MET A 153 8.98 -13.45 15.19
C MET A 153 9.65 -12.47 14.21
N SER A 154 10.92 -12.68 13.88
CA SER A 154 11.64 -11.87 12.88
C SER A 154 11.40 -12.36 11.45
N ALA A 155 11.53 -11.45 10.47
CA ALA A 155 11.47 -11.81 9.05
C ALA A 155 12.57 -12.82 8.67
N SER A 156 13.75 -12.70 9.29
CA SER A 156 14.88 -13.61 9.17
C SER A 156 14.63 -15.03 9.70
N ALA A 157 13.68 -15.20 10.63
CA ALA A 157 13.25 -16.51 11.12
C ALA A 157 12.08 -17.09 10.30
N GLY A 158 11.67 -16.43 9.21
CA GLY A 158 10.55 -16.86 8.37
C GLY A 158 9.17 -16.57 8.97
N PHE A 159 9.06 -15.73 10.01
CA PHE A 159 7.75 -15.34 10.55
C PHE A 159 6.93 -14.61 9.48
N PRO A 160 5.66 -14.97 9.27
CA PRO A 160 4.90 -14.51 8.11
C PRO A 160 4.42 -13.06 8.25
N THR A 161 4.24 -12.41 7.11
CA THR A 161 3.26 -11.33 6.97
C THR A 161 1.87 -11.95 7.02
N PHE A 162 0.89 -11.30 7.68
CA PHE A 162 -0.42 -11.91 7.92
C PHE A 162 -1.58 -10.95 7.72
N ALA A 163 -2.73 -11.54 7.36
CA ALA A 163 -4.03 -10.89 7.30
C ALA A 163 -5.08 -11.80 7.98
N SER A 164 -5.87 -11.24 8.89
CA SER A 164 -6.87 -11.93 9.69
C SER A 164 -8.24 -11.33 9.43
N TYR A 165 -8.97 -11.94 8.50
CA TYR A 165 -10.35 -11.58 8.18
C TYR A 165 -11.29 -11.76 9.38
N GLY A 166 -12.34 -10.94 9.45
CA GLY A 166 -13.26 -10.84 10.59
C GLY A 166 -13.42 -9.38 11.03
N VAL A 167 -14.08 -9.16 12.16
CA VAL A 167 -14.26 -7.82 12.76
C VAL A 167 -13.48 -7.72 14.07
N PRO A 168 -12.50 -6.80 14.19
CA PRO A 168 -11.90 -5.99 13.11
C PRO A 168 -11.04 -6.82 12.14
N TYR A 169 -10.81 -6.30 10.94
CA TYR A 169 -9.83 -6.85 10.01
C TYR A 169 -8.43 -6.43 10.43
N ILE A 170 -7.60 -7.38 10.85
CA ILE A 170 -6.24 -7.12 11.34
C ILE A 170 -5.20 -7.56 10.30
N TYR A 171 -4.14 -6.77 10.13
CA TYR A 171 -2.97 -7.11 9.34
C TYR A 171 -1.67 -6.81 10.08
N GLY A 172 -0.59 -7.49 9.73
CA GLY A 172 0.71 -7.27 10.35
C GLY A 172 1.91 -7.79 9.56
N THR A 173 3.08 -7.29 9.91
CA THR A 173 4.38 -7.75 9.38
C THR A 173 5.26 -8.28 10.50
N PRO A 174 6.18 -9.23 10.22
CA PRO A 174 7.17 -9.68 11.19
C PRO A 174 8.03 -8.54 11.77
N SER A 175 8.80 -8.85 12.82
CA SER A 175 9.83 -7.95 13.34
C SER A 175 10.91 -7.73 12.27
N MET A 176 10.93 -6.52 11.72
CA MET A 176 11.87 -6.09 10.66
C MET A 176 12.14 -4.58 10.66
N GLU A 177 11.18 -3.75 11.10
CA GLU A 177 11.30 -2.28 11.11
C GLU A 177 11.96 -1.75 12.40
N PHE A 178 11.57 -2.30 13.56
CA PHE A 178 12.10 -1.92 14.87
C PHE A 178 12.49 -3.19 15.66
N PRO A 179 13.75 -3.31 16.14
CA PRO A 179 14.22 -4.52 16.81
C PRO A 179 13.37 -4.94 18.02
N GLY A 180 12.75 -6.12 17.95
CA GLY A 180 11.95 -6.67 19.04
C GLY A 180 10.53 -6.08 19.16
N LEU A 181 10.09 -5.28 18.18
CA LEU A 181 8.68 -4.92 18.00
C LEU A 181 8.10 -5.62 16.77
N ILE A 182 6.79 -5.89 16.79
CA ILE A 182 6.03 -6.40 15.64
C ILE A 182 4.98 -5.37 15.21
N LYS A 183 4.75 -5.20 13.90
CA LYS A 183 3.69 -4.31 13.40
C LYS A 183 2.37 -5.06 13.34
N ILE A 184 1.35 -4.58 14.05
CA ILE A 184 -0.01 -5.14 14.03
C ILE A 184 -0.99 -3.97 13.99
N ALA A 185 -1.81 -3.91 12.95
CA ALA A 185 -2.68 -2.78 12.63
C ALA A 185 -4.08 -3.24 12.22
N LEU A 186 -5.04 -2.33 12.38
CA LEU A 186 -6.43 -2.48 12.00
C LEU A 186 -6.63 -1.88 10.59
N HIS A 187 -7.34 -2.59 9.71
CA HIS A 187 -7.82 -2.05 8.45
C HIS A 187 -9.14 -1.30 8.70
N GLY A 188 -9.34 -0.19 8.00
CA GLY A 188 -10.34 0.84 8.35
C GLY A 188 -9.73 2.01 9.13
N GLY A 189 -10.58 2.91 9.62
CA GLY A 189 -10.18 4.14 10.31
C GLY A 189 -11.34 5.11 10.50
N ARG A 190 -11.06 6.32 11.02
CA ARG A 190 -12.09 7.36 11.22
C ARG A 190 -12.10 8.33 10.04
N ALA A 191 -13.27 8.67 9.52
CA ALA A 191 -13.41 9.69 8.47
C ALA A 191 -12.73 11.01 8.88
N CYS A 192 -11.91 11.58 8.00
CA CYS A 192 -11.16 12.80 8.27
C CYS A 192 -11.07 13.73 7.05
N ASP A 193 -10.97 15.02 7.34
CA ASP A 193 -10.40 16.02 6.43
C ASP A 193 -8.86 15.82 6.40
N PRO A 194 -8.21 15.64 5.23
CA PRO A 194 -6.78 15.35 5.14
C PRO A 194 -5.90 16.54 5.55
N ASP A 195 -6.38 17.77 5.36
CA ASP A 195 -5.67 19.02 5.67
C ASP A 195 -5.90 19.47 7.12
N ARG A 196 -6.95 18.95 7.79
CA ARG A 196 -7.35 19.33 9.16
C ARG A 196 -7.35 18.18 10.18
N ARG A 197 -6.94 16.97 9.78
CA ARG A 197 -6.79 15.82 10.69
C ARG A 197 -5.85 16.16 11.85
N ASP A 198 -6.21 15.70 13.04
CA ASP A 198 -5.25 15.61 14.13
C ASP A 198 -4.18 14.56 13.78
N TRP A 199 -2.92 14.85 14.10
CA TRP A 199 -1.79 13.93 14.00
C TRP A 199 -1.40 13.34 15.36
N SER A 200 -2.06 13.78 16.43
CA SER A 200 -1.91 13.30 17.80
C SER A 200 -2.87 12.14 18.12
N GLY A 201 -2.66 11.54 19.30
CA GLY A 201 -3.39 10.37 19.77
C GLY A 201 -2.73 9.03 19.39
N ASP A 202 -3.21 7.98 20.02
CA ASP A 202 -2.79 6.59 19.79
C ASP A 202 -3.79 5.80 18.92
N GLY A 203 -4.95 6.38 18.59
CA GLY A 203 -6.06 5.72 17.90
C GLY A 203 -7.17 5.18 18.83
N GLY A 204 -6.98 5.25 20.15
CA GLY A 204 -7.98 4.98 21.18
C GLY A 204 -8.69 3.64 21.03
N GLU A 205 -9.96 3.68 20.62
CA GLU A 205 -10.80 2.49 20.50
C GLU A 205 -10.19 1.38 19.62
N MET A 206 -9.54 1.77 18.52
CA MET A 206 -8.92 0.82 17.60
C MET A 206 -7.74 0.08 18.25
N VAL A 207 -7.04 0.71 19.20
CA VAL A 207 -5.99 0.06 20.00
C VAL A 207 -6.59 -1.06 20.85
N ARG A 208 -7.78 -0.85 21.44
CA ARG A 208 -8.46 -1.87 22.26
C ARG A 208 -8.84 -3.08 21.42
N GLN A 209 -9.43 -2.87 20.25
CA GLN A 209 -9.79 -3.95 19.34
C GLN A 209 -8.58 -4.74 18.83
N VAL A 210 -7.42 -4.10 18.64
CA VAL A 210 -6.16 -4.78 18.31
C VAL A 210 -5.60 -5.54 19.52
N THR A 211 -5.66 -4.99 20.73
CA THR A 211 -5.32 -5.71 21.98
C THR A 211 -6.17 -6.97 22.11
N ASP A 212 -7.49 -6.87 22.00
CA ASP A 212 -8.42 -8.02 22.12
C ASP A 212 -8.14 -9.10 21.07
N TRP A 213 -7.68 -8.71 19.87
CA TRP A 213 -7.22 -9.63 18.83
C TRP A 213 -5.87 -10.28 19.20
N ILE A 214 -4.90 -9.51 19.69
CA ILE A 214 -3.57 -10.00 20.11
C ILE A 214 -3.71 -11.00 21.27
N GLU A 215 -4.53 -10.70 22.27
CA GLU A 215 -4.75 -11.58 23.43
C GLU A 215 -5.54 -12.85 23.08
N ARG A 216 -6.34 -12.81 22.01
CA ARG A 216 -7.02 -13.99 21.45
C ARG A 216 -6.10 -14.87 20.58
N VAL A 217 -5.20 -14.27 19.80
CA VAL A 217 -4.45 -14.96 18.73
C VAL A 217 -2.99 -15.28 19.11
N MET A 218 -2.35 -14.46 19.95
CA MET A 218 -0.95 -14.64 20.34
C MET A 218 -0.60 -14.13 21.76
N PRO A 219 -1.42 -14.42 22.80
CA PRO A 219 -1.26 -13.87 24.16
C PRO A 219 0.11 -14.14 24.76
N ASP A 220 0.72 -15.30 24.49
CA ASP A 220 2.03 -15.67 25.02
C ASP A 220 3.20 -14.92 24.38
N ARG A 221 3.00 -14.32 23.19
CA ARG A 221 4.10 -13.81 22.37
C ARG A 221 4.30 -12.31 22.47
N ILE A 222 3.23 -11.54 22.69
CA ILE A 222 3.24 -10.07 22.65
C ILE A 222 2.90 -9.50 24.03
N VAL A 223 3.45 -8.33 24.34
CA VAL A 223 3.07 -7.53 25.51
C VAL A 223 2.01 -6.53 25.09
N THR A 224 0.80 -6.68 25.63
CA THR A 224 -0.33 -5.77 25.49
C THR A 224 -0.50 -4.82 26.67
N SER A 225 0.07 -5.16 27.84
CA SER A 225 0.06 -4.31 29.03
C SER A 225 0.87 -3.04 28.81
N GLY A 226 0.19 -1.89 28.90
CA GLY A 226 0.73 -0.57 28.53
C GLY A 226 0.51 -0.18 27.07
N GLY A 227 -0.13 -1.04 26.26
CA GLY A 227 -0.44 -0.76 24.86
C GLY A 227 0.75 -0.86 23.89
N PRO A 228 0.64 -0.27 22.69
CA PRO A 228 1.69 -0.30 21.68
C PRO A 228 2.85 0.64 22.06
N VAL A 229 4.08 0.25 21.69
CA VAL A 229 5.30 1.01 22.00
C VAL A 229 5.46 2.22 21.06
N ILE A 230 4.93 2.12 19.85
CA ILE A 230 4.92 3.18 18.85
C ILE A 230 3.55 3.17 18.16
N SER A 231 2.91 4.33 18.09
CA SER A 231 1.73 4.60 17.26
C SER A 231 2.13 5.55 16.13
N GLN A 232 1.73 5.25 14.89
CA GLN A 232 1.97 6.09 13.71
C GLN A 232 0.63 6.38 13.02
N ALA A 233 0.19 7.64 13.12
CA ALA A 233 -0.93 8.19 12.35
C ALA A 233 -0.66 8.02 10.84
N CYS A 234 -1.62 7.47 10.09
CA CYS A 234 -1.54 7.18 8.66
C CYS A 234 -2.87 7.56 7.97
N MET A 235 -2.99 7.41 6.64
CA MET A 235 -4.19 7.79 5.90
C MET A 235 -4.56 6.77 4.82
N TYR A 236 -5.83 6.42 4.75
CA TYR A 236 -6.44 5.71 3.61
C TYR A 236 -7.32 6.68 2.80
N SER A 237 -7.65 6.29 1.57
CA SER A 237 -8.52 7.05 0.66
C SER A 237 -9.53 6.07 0.07
N MET A 238 -10.69 5.94 0.70
CA MET A 238 -11.65 4.86 0.47
C MET A 238 -12.69 5.23 -0.58
N THR A 239 -12.97 4.33 -1.50
CA THR A 239 -14.11 4.36 -2.42
C THR A 239 -15.31 3.57 -1.88
N PRO A 240 -16.55 3.84 -2.34
CA PRO A 240 -17.75 3.12 -1.88
C PRO A 240 -17.78 1.61 -2.11
N ASP A 241 -16.97 1.09 -3.04
CA ASP A 241 -16.79 -0.33 -3.37
C ASP A 241 -15.39 -0.86 -3.01
N GLU A 242 -14.60 -0.04 -2.31
CA GLU A 242 -13.17 -0.26 -2.01
C GLU A 242 -12.25 -0.49 -3.23
N ASP A 243 -12.79 -0.44 -4.46
CA ASP A 243 -12.07 -0.53 -5.72
C ASP A 243 -11.51 0.82 -6.14
N TYR A 244 -10.38 0.85 -6.82
CA TYR A 244 -9.71 2.12 -7.10
C TYR A 244 -10.49 2.93 -8.14
N VAL A 245 -10.34 4.25 -8.10
CA VAL A 245 -10.82 5.15 -9.16
C VAL A 245 -9.70 5.27 -10.18
N ILE A 246 -10.00 5.04 -11.46
CA ILE A 246 -9.04 4.72 -12.53
C ILE A 246 -9.74 5.01 -13.88
N ASP A 247 -9.46 6.11 -14.57
CA ASP A 247 -10.14 6.41 -15.86
C ASP A 247 -9.43 7.51 -16.65
N PHE A 248 -9.88 7.82 -17.87
CA PHE A 248 -9.69 9.18 -18.40
C PHE A 248 -10.69 10.11 -17.74
N ILE A 249 -10.27 11.33 -17.34
CA ILE A 249 -11.19 12.22 -16.61
C ILE A 249 -12.32 12.74 -17.51
N GLY A 250 -12.07 12.89 -18.82
CA GLY A 250 -13.02 13.35 -19.81
C GLY A 250 -13.29 14.86 -19.74
N GLY A 251 -14.47 15.27 -20.21
CA GLY A 251 -14.83 16.69 -20.28
C GLY A 251 -13.90 17.45 -21.23
N GLU A 252 -13.47 18.65 -20.82
CA GLU A 252 -12.55 19.51 -21.58
C GLU A 252 -11.15 18.89 -21.79
N PHE A 253 -10.77 17.88 -21.00
CA PHE A 253 -9.48 17.19 -21.09
C PHE A 253 -9.51 15.93 -21.97
N GLY A 254 -10.69 15.47 -22.43
CA GLY A 254 -10.81 14.27 -23.25
C GLY A 254 -10.04 13.07 -22.68
N ASN A 255 -9.04 12.61 -23.43
CA ASN A 255 -8.11 11.56 -23.02
C ASN A 255 -6.69 12.09 -22.66
N ASP A 256 -6.46 13.41 -22.67
CA ASP A 256 -5.14 14.00 -22.38
C ASP A 256 -4.75 13.86 -20.90
N VAL A 257 -5.73 13.57 -20.02
CA VAL A 257 -5.50 13.35 -18.59
C VAL A 257 -6.25 12.12 -18.08
N VAL A 258 -5.46 11.21 -17.50
CA VAL A 258 -5.87 9.94 -16.88
C VAL A 258 -5.86 10.13 -15.35
N VAL A 259 -6.87 9.67 -14.61
CA VAL A 259 -7.16 9.93 -13.19
C VAL A 259 -7.11 8.68 -12.31
N ALA A 260 -6.50 8.79 -11.13
CA ALA A 260 -6.72 7.85 -10.04
C ALA A 260 -6.52 8.37 -8.62
N GLY A 261 -7.07 7.56 -7.72
CA GLY A 261 -7.09 7.64 -6.28
C GLY A 261 -7.92 6.47 -5.76
N GLY A 262 -8.54 6.62 -4.59
CA GLY A 262 -9.46 5.60 -4.09
C GLY A 262 -8.77 4.28 -3.73
N PHE A 263 -7.47 4.30 -3.45
CA PHE A 263 -6.63 3.12 -3.20
C PHE A 263 -6.97 2.32 -1.92
N SER A 264 -8.03 2.73 -1.21
CA SER A 264 -8.72 2.03 -0.11
C SER A 264 -7.81 1.39 0.95
N GLY A 265 -6.66 2.02 1.21
CA GLY A 265 -5.67 1.54 2.16
C GLY A 265 -4.86 0.31 1.76
N HIS A 266 -5.16 -0.31 0.61
CA HIS A 266 -4.47 -1.51 0.14
C HIS A 266 -3.62 -1.31 -1.13
N GLY A 267 -3.73 -0.14 -1.77
CA GLY A 267 -2.98 0.25 -2.98
C GLY A 267 -1.49 0.59 -2.87
N PHE A 268 -0.77 0.29 -1.78
CA PHE A 268 0.69 0.49 -1.79
C PHE A 268 1.42 -0.51 -2.69
N LYS A 269 1.08 -1.81 -2.64
CA LYS A 269 1.84 -2.95 -3.23
C LYS A 269 1.85 -3.01 -4.78
N MET A 270 1.49 -1.90 -5.39
CA MET A 270 0.97 -1.74 -6.75
C MET A 270 1.84 -0.82 -7.59
N GLY A 271 2.52 0.14 -6.93
CA GLY A 271 3.10 1.34 -7.52
C GLY A 271 3.80 1.14 -8.88
N PRO A 272 4.63 0.10 -9.07
CA PRO A 272 5.27 -0.14 -10.35
C PRO A 272 4.30 -0.44 -11.51
N LEU A 273 3.27 -1.26 -11.33
CA LEU A 273 2.30 -1.55 -12.40
C LEU A 273 1.28 -0.43 -12.56
N VAL A 274 0.84 0.19 -11.47
CA VAL A 274 0.10 1.46 -11.50
C VAL A 274 0.79 2.43 -12.44
N GLY A 275 2.08 2.69 -12.18
CA GLY A 275 2.92 3.59 -12.97
C GLY A 275 3.14 3.14 -14.42
N LYS A 276 2.96 1.85 -14.72
CA LYS A 276 3.04 1.30 -16.08
C LYS A 276 1.72 1.50 -16.85
N ILE A 277 0.57 1.19 -16.24
CA ILE A 277 -0.76 1.41 -16.83
C ILE A 277 -0.97 2.90 -17.11
N LEU A 278 -0.59 3.74 -16.15
CA LEU A 278 -0.54 5.20 -16.29
C LEU A 278 0.14 5.67 -17.57
N VAL A 279 1.28 5.05 -17.89
CA VAL A 279 2.12 5.41 -19.03
C VAL A 279 1.51 4.89 -20.33
N GLU A 280 0.92 3.69 -20.32
CA GLU A 280 0.21 3.13 -21.48
C GLU A 280 -1.05 3.97 -21.80
N MET A 281 -1.89 4.27 -20.81
CA MET A 281 -3.08 5.09 -21.04
C MET A 281 -2.74 6.54 -21.44
N ALA A 282 -1.70 7.15 -20.87
CA ALA A 282 -1.30 8.52 -21.18
C ALA A 282 -0.50 8.71 -22.50
N PHE A 283 0.01 7.64 -23.13
CA PHE A 283 0.74 7.74 -24.41
C PHE A 283 0.11 6.94 -25.56
N ASP A 284 -0.49 5.79 -25.24
CA ASP A 284 -1.01 4.83 -26.21
C ASP A 284 -2.56 4.76 -26.19
N GLY A 285 -3.20 5.35 -25.17
CA GLY A 285 -4.65 5.52 -25.07
C GLY A 285 -5.41 4.35 -24.42
N GLU A 286 -4.71 3.26 -24.07
CA GLU A 286 -5.29 2.06 -23.47
C GLU A 286 -4.35 1.40 -22.45
N ALA A 287 -4.89 0.56 -21.56
CA ALA A 287 -4.12 -0.20 -20.57
C ALA A 287 -3.66 -1.55 -21.14
N THR A 288 -2.84 -1.56 -22.21
CA THR A 288 -2.47 -2.78 -22.96
C THR A 288 -1.95 -3.92 -22.06
N THR A 289 -1.24 -3.61 -20.97
CA THR A 289 -0.78 -4.60 -19.99
C THR A 289 -1.92 -5.34 -19.30
N LEU A 290 -3.06 -4.68 -19.04
CA LEU A 290 -4.26 -5.29 -18.45
C LEU A 290 -5.12 -6.01 -19.50
N THR A 291 -5.29 -5.42 -20.69
CA THR A 291 -6.00 -6.05 -21.82
C THR A 291 -5.40 -7.42 -22.16
N ARG A 292 -4.06 -7.51 -22.18
CA ARG A 292 -3.30 -8.75 -22.44
C ARG A 292 -3.50 -9.90 -21.44
N ILE A 293 -4.13 -9.63 -20.30
CA ILE A 293 -4.34 -10.57 -19.19
C ILE A 293 -5.81 -10.61 -18.73
N GLY A 294 -6.73 -10.13 -19.57
CA GLY A 294 -8.18 -10.25 -19.37
C GLY A 294 -8.78 -9.31 -18.32
N VAL A 295 -8.09 -8.22 -17.96
CA VAL A 295 -8.62 -7.22 -17.01
C VAL A 295 -9.08 -5.98 -17.79
N ASP A 296 -10.39 -5.74 -17.79
CA ASP A 296 -10.95 -4.48 -18.32
C ASP A 296 -10.81 -3.38 -17.25
N VAL A 297 -9.88 -2.45 -17.51
CA VAL A 297 -9.58 -1.33 -16.62
C VAL A 297 -10.78 -0.40 -16.42
N LYS A 298 -11.61 -0.24 -17.46
CA LYS A 298 -12.70 0.73 -17.52
C LYS A 298 -14.00 0.15 -16.93
N ALA A 299 -14.26 -1.13 -17.16
CA ALA A 299 -15.41 -1.82 -16.55
C ALA A 299 -15.23 -1.96 -15.03
N LEU A 300 -14.03 -2.35 -14.57
CA LEU A 300 -13.78 -2.58 -13.14
C LEU A 300 -13.51 -1.28 -12.38
N PHE A 301 -12.71 -0.37 -12.93
CA PHE A 301 -12.17 0.74 -12.15
C PHE A 301 -12.46 2.13 -12.73
N GLY A 302 -13.12 2.19 -13.90
CA GLY A 302 -13.64 3.40 -14.52
C GLY A 302 -14.50 4.24 -13.57
N LEU A 303 -14.54 5.54 -13.81
CA LEU A 303 -15.42 6.47 -13.10
C LEU A 303 -16.90 6.28 -13.48
N GLY A 304 -17.16 5.74 -14.67
CA GLY A 304 -18.51 5.45 -15.16
C GLY A 304 -19.33 4.54 -14.23
N ARG A 305 -18.69 3.64 -13.47
CA ARG A 305 -19.38 2.71 -12.55
C ARG A 305 -20.17 3.41 -11.43
N PHE A 306 -19.80 4.65 -11.09
CA PHE A 306 -20.49 5.45 -10.08
C PHE A 306 -21.67 6.27 -10.62
N ALA A 307 -21.85 6.33 -11.95
CA ALA A 307 -22.85 7.21 -12.57
C ALA A 307 -24.30 6.73 -12.37
N GLU A 308 -24.52 5.41 -12.43
CA GLU A 308 -25.84 4.78 -12.24
C GLU A 308 -26.00 4.17 -10.84
N ASN A 309 -24.89 3.86 -10.15
CA ASN A 309 -24.88 3.36 -8.78
C ASN A 309 -23.80 4.07 -7.95
N SER A 310 -24.19 4.91 -6.99
CA SER A 310 -23.24 5.60 -6.11
C SER A 310 -22.40 4.68 -5.21
N LYS A 311 -22.77 3.39 -5.10
CA LYS A 311 -21.95 2.36 -4.45
C LYS A 311 -20.91 1.70 -5.37
N GLY A 312 -20.90 1.97 -6.68
CA GLY A 312 -19.96 1.35 -7.62
C GLY A 312 -20.16 -0.15 -7.79
N ASN A 313 -19.07 -0.92 -7.72
CA ASN A 313 -19.06 -2.38 -7.87
C ASN A 313 -19.62 -3.07 -6.61
N VAL A 314 -20.92 -3.37 -6.60
CA VAL A 314 -21.54 -4.19 -5.55
C VAL A 314 -20.89 -5.58 -5.54
N LYS A 315 -20.30 -5.96 -4.41
CA LYS A 315 -19.68 -7.28 -4.22
C LYS A 315 -20.74 -8.33 -3.87
N GLU A 316 -20.43 -9.60 -4.16
CA GLU A 316 -21.28 -10.74 -3.82
C GLU A 316 -21.24 -11.13 -2.33
N PHE A 317 -20.44 -10.44 -1.50
CA PHE A 317 -20.19 -10.79 -0.11
C PHE A 317 -20.44 -9.58 0.81
N GLU A 318 -21.33 -9.74 1.78
CA GLU A 318 -21.60 -8.72 2.81
C GLU A 318 -20.44 -8.56 3.82
N ASP A 319 -19.58 -9.58 3.93
CA ASP A 319 -18.42 -9.65 4.84
C ASP A 319 -17.16 -8.88 4.35
N GLN A 320 -17.30 -7.84 3.51
CA GLN A 320 -16.21 -6.85 3.34
C GLN A 320 -16.13 -5.96 4.58
N VAL A 321 -14.90 -5.60 5.00
CA VAL A 321 -14.67 -5.04 6.34
C VAL A 321 -14.44 -3.53 6.28
N VAL A 322 -15.58 -2.84 6.36
CA VAL A 322 -15.78 -1.38 6.49
C VAL A 322 -15.06 -0.80 7.71
#